data_AF-A0A645IMI7-F1
#
_entry.id   AF-A0A645IMI7-F1
#
_cell.length_a   1.000
_cell.length_b   1.000
_cell.length_c   1.000
_cell.angle_alpha   90.00
_cell.angle_beta   90.00
_cell.angle_gamma   90.00
#
_symmetry.space_group_name_H-M   'P 1'
#
loop_
_entity.id
_entity.type
_entity.pdbx_description
1 polymer ?
#
loop_
_entity_poly.entity_id
_entity_poly.type
_entity_poly.pdbx_seq_one_letter_code
_entity_poly.pdbx_strand_id
1 'polypeptide(L)' 'MQNGTIKAGANLKNCIADKNVIVSEGQIMSGTEKNPLVLVKDSVI' A
#
# COMPACT_ATOMS: atom_id res chain seq x y z
N MET A 1 5.87 6.34 1.90
CA MET A 1 5.33 6.63 0.56
C MET A 1 5.77 8.02 0.09
N GLN A 2 6.85 8.09 -0.68
CA GLN A 2 7.22 9.28 -1.46
C GLN A 2 6.86 9.01 -2.92
N ASN A 3 6.23 9.96 -3.62
CA ASN A 3 5.77 9.81 -5.02
C ASN A 3 4.86 8.59 -5.27
N GLY A 4 4.16 8.08 -4.26
CA GLY A 4 3.17 7.01 -4.44
C GLY A 4 1.79 7.55 -4.74
N THR A 5 0.89 6.68 -5.22
CA THR A 5 -0.51 7.02 -5.51
C THR A 5 -1.41 5.95 -4.90
N ILE A 6 -2.41 6.37 -4.12
CA ILE A 6 -3.49 5.48 -3.68
C ILE A 6 -4.75 5.90 -4.41
N LYS A 7 -5.29 5.01 -5.26
CA LYS A 7 -6.52 5.26 -6.01
C LYS A 7 -7.76 5.12 -5.12
N ALA A 8 -8.89 5.64 -5.61
CA ALA A 8 -10.14 5.69 -4.86
C ALA A 8 -10.56 4.31 -4.33
N GLY A 9 -11.21 4.28 -3.17
CA GLY A 9 -11.73 3.04 -2.59
C GLY A 9 -10.69 2.04 -2.09
N ALA A 10 -9.39 2.30 -2.25
CA ALA A 10 -8.35 1.46 -1.66
C ALA A 10 -8.34 1.59 -0.13
N ASN A 11 -8.13 0.46 0.57
CA ASN A 11 -8.09 0.39 2.03
C ASN A 11 -6.82 -0.33 2.48
N LEU A 12 -5.97 0.38 3.22
CA LEU A 12 -4.72 -0.14 3.76
C LEU A 12 -4.75 -0.11 5.28
N LYS A 13 -4.53 -1.26 5.90
CA LYS A 13 -4.39 -1.39 7.36
C LYS A 13 -3.04 -2.01 7.72
N ASN A 14 -2.32 -1.41 8.65
CA ASN A 14 -0.99 -1.87 9.10
C ASN A 14 -0.05 -2.17 7.92
N CYS A 15 0.07 -1.24 6.97
CA CYS A 15 0.90 -1.38 5.77
C CYS A 15 2.08 -0.40 5.80
N ILE A 16 3.23 -0.84 5.31
CA ILE A 16 4.41 0.00 5.08
C ILE A 16 4.59 0.12 3.56
N ALA A 17 4.26 1.28 3.01
CA ALA A 17 4.39 1.55 1.58
C ALA A 17 5.67 2.35 1.28
N ASP A 18 6.55 1.76 0.47
CA ASP A 18 7.81 2.36 0.04
C ASP A 18 7.60 3.45 -1.05
N LYS A 19 8.68 3.91 -1.68
CA LYS A 19 8.68 4.93 -2.73
C LYS A 19 8.03 4.42 -4.01
N ASN A 20 7.26 5.30 -4.66
CA ASN A 20 6.64 5.06 -5.96
C ASN A 20 5.70 3.83 -6.01
N VAL A 21 5.06 3.51 -4.88
CA VAL A 21 4.01 2.47 -4.82
C VAL A 21 2.70 3.04 -5.36
N ILE A 22 2.07 2.31 -6.28
CA ILE A 22 0.73 2.62 -6.79
C ILE A 22 -0.25 1.57 -6.27
N VAL A 23 -1.28 2.00 -5.55
CA VAL A 23 -2.38 1.15 -5.09
C VAL A 23 -3.60 1.41 -5.95
N SER A 24 -4.11 0.36 -6.58
CA SER A 24 -5.23 0.39 -7.50
C SER A 24 -6.56 0.58 -6.80
N GLU A 25 -7.56 0.96 -7.59
CA GLU A 25 -8.89 1.28 -7.09
C GLU A 25 -9.51 0.08 -6.38
N GLY A 26 -10.11 0.31 -5.21
CA GLY A 26 -10.80 -0.74 -4.45
C GLY A 26 -9.90 -1.82 -3.81
N GLN A 27 -8.57 -1.73 -3.93
CA GLN A 27 -7.67 -2.73 -3.34
C GLN A 27 -7.71 -2.72 -1.81
N ILE A 28 -7.82 -3.91 -1.21
CA ILE A 28 -7.83 -4.08 0.24
C ILE A 28 -6.56 -4.83 0.65
N MET A 29 -5.76 -4.18 1.49
CA MET A 29 -4.50 -4.69 1.98
C MET A 29 -4.46 -4.56 3.50
N SER A 30 -4.20 -5.66 4.20
CA SER A 30 -4.25 -5.69 5.66
C SER A 30 -3.10 -6.51 6.22
N GLY A 31 -2.15 -5.83 6.85
CA GLY A 31 -1.20 -6.42 7.76
C GLY A 31 -1.76 -6.52 9.18
N THR A 32 -0.95 -7.04 10.08
CA THR A 32 -1.22 -7.08 11.53
C THR A 32 -0.29 -6.11 12.26
N GLU A 33 -0.61 -5.75 13.50
CA GLU A 33 0.26 -4.88 14.31
C GLU A 33 1.67 -5.47 14.53
N LYS A 34 1.75 -6.79 14.67
CA LYS A 34 3.04 -7.50 14.85
C LYS A 34 3.76 -7.76 13.53
N ASN A 35 3.02 -7.88 12.43
CA ASN A 35 3.55 -8.17 11.10
C ASN A 35 2.87 -7.24 10.08
N PRO A 36 3.41 -6.03 9.86
CA PRO A 36 2.88 -5.11 8.87
C PRO A 36 3.10 -5.67 7.46
N LEU A 37 2.20 -5.33 6.52
CA LEU A 37 2.36 -5.70 5.11
C LEU A 37 3.26 -4.68 4.41
N VAL A 38 4.37 -5.14 3.84
CA VAL A 38 5.34 -4.27 3.16
C VAL A 38 5.05 -4.22 1.66
N LEU A 39 4.80 -3.03 1.13
CA LEU A 39 4.68 -2.77 -0.30
C LEU A 39 6.01 -2.22 -0.80
N VAL A 40 6.67 -3.00 -1.66
CA VAL A 40 8.04 -2.74 -2.13
C VAL A 40 8.08 -1.55 -3.08
N LYS A 41 9.24 -0.88 -3.17
CA LYS A 41 9.41 0.25 -4.09
C LYS A 41 9.02 -0.11 -5.53
N ASP A 42 8.50 0.88 -6.25
CA ASP A 42 8.15 0.78 -7.67
C ASP A 42 7.10 -0.31 -8.00
N SER A 43 6.31 -0.76 -7.01
CA SER A 43 5.26 -1.75 -7.22
C SER A 43 3.92 -1.12 -7.59
N VAL A 44 3.19 -1.78 -8.49
CA VAL A 44 1.78 -1.51 -8.78
C VAL A 44 0.96 -2.67 -8.23
N ILE A 45 0.06 -2.36 -7.29
CA ILE A 45 -0.89 -3.31 -6.68
C ILE A 45 -2.31 -2.93 -7.09
#